data_AF-W2X0B6-F1
#
_entry.id   AF-W2X0B6-F1
#
_cell.length_a   1.000
_cell.length_b   1.000
_cell.length_c   1.000
_cell.angle_alpha   90.00
_cell.angle_beta   90.00
_cell.angle_gamma   90.00
#
_symmetry.space_group_name_H-M   'P 1'
#
loop_
_entity.id
_entity.type
_entity.pdbx_description
1 polymer ?
#
loop_
_entity_poly.entity_id
_entity_poly.type
_entity_poly.pdbx_seq_one_letter_code
_entity_poly.pdbx_strand_id
1 'polypeptide(L)'
;MGKGLAWSESKTIQLCLSWLEVSEDAVRGAGQKKSTFSSRLYSHWLENETPEDKDPRTEVAIMGRWKKLQPEVTKFCGVYAKVTSRESSG
;
A
#
# COMPACT_ATOMS: atom_id res chain seq x y z
N MET A 1 -9.53 -19.76 19.65
CA MET A 1 -8.74 -19.13 18.57
C MET A 1 -8.92 -17.62 18.70
N GLY A 2 -7.89 -16.89 19.11
CA GLY A 2 -7.99 -15.44 19.32
C GLY A 2 -8.28 -14.74 17.98
N LYS A 3 -9.27 -13.85 17.95
CA LYS A 3 -9.49 -12.99 16.78
C LYS A 3 -8.22 -12.14 16.64
N GLY A 4 -7.52 -12.26 15.51
CA GLY A 4 -6.34 -11.43 15.24
C GLY A 4 -6.70 -9.94 15.34
N LEU A 5 -5.71 -9.10 15.64
CA LEU A 5 -5.87 -7.64 15.71
C LEU A 5 -6.73 -7.15 14.54
N ALA A 6 -7.80 -6.42 14.84
CA ALA A 6 -8.66 -5.82 13.83
C ALA A 6 -7.87 -4.74 13.06
N TRP A 7 -8.10 -4.62 11.75
CA TRP A 7 -7.52 -3.55 10.96
C TRP A 7 -8.33 -2.28 11.19
N SER A 8 -7.69 -1.27 11.79
CA SER A 8 -8.30 0.06 11.87
C SER A 8 -8.30 0.73 10.50
N GLU A 9 -9.14 1.76 10.37
CA GLU A 9 -9.18 2.60 9.19
C GLU A 9 -7.84 3.29 8.95
N SER A 10 -7.26 3.92 9.98
CA SER A 10 -5.94 4.57 9.91
C SER A 10 -4.84 3.64 9.38
N LYS A 11 -4.74 2.41 9.90
CA LYS A 11 -3.74 1.44 9.41
C LYS A 11 -4.00 0.98 7.97
N THR A 12 -5.27 0.97 7.55
CA THR A 12 -5.67 0.66 6.17
C THR A 12 -5.30 1.81 5.23
N ILE A 13 -5.56 3.05 5.63
CA ILE A 13 -5.15 4.26 4.90
C ILE A 13 -3.63 4.28 4.74
N GLN A 14 -2.88 4.06 5.83
CA GLN A 14 -1.43 4.03 5.78
C GLN A 14 -0.88 2.95 4.84
N LEU A 15 -1.55 1.79 4.76
CA LEU A 15 -1.18 0.73 3.82
C LEU A 15 -1.44 1.15 2.36
N CYS A 16 -2.54 1.84 2.07
CA CYS A 16 -2.80 2.41 0.76
C CYS A 16 -1.79 3.50 0.37
N LEU A 17 -1.41 4.37 1.31
CA LEU A 17 -0.37 5.39 1.10
C LEU A 17 0.99 4.75 0.80
N SER A 18 1.35 3.71 1.56
CA SER A 18 2.59 2.97 1.33
C SER A 18 2.60 2.27 -0.02
N TRP A 19 1.45 1.77 -0.48
CA TRP A 19 1.32 1.20 -1.82
C TRP A 19 1.53 2.25 -2.90
N LEU A 20 0.93 3.43 -2.73
CA LEU A 20 1.05 4.53 -3.68
C LEU A 20 2.51 4.94 -3.85
N GLU A 21 3.21 5.18 -2.73
CA GLU A 21 4.63 5.52 -2.73
C GLU A 21 5.45 4.45 -3.47
N VAL A 22 5.32 3.17 -3.07
CA VAL A 22 6.11 2.08 -3.67
C VAL A 22 5.80 1.86 -5.15
N SER A 23 4.56 2.11 -5.57
CA SER A 23 4.13 1.92 -6.96
C SER A 23 4.57 3.06 -7.87
N GLU A 24 4.59 4.30 -7.37
CA GLU A 24 5.11 5.46 -8.08
C GLU A 24 6.65 5.43 -8.14
N ASP A 25 7.29 4.97 -7.06
CA ASP A 25 8.74 4.89 -6.91
C ASP A 25 9.36 3.73 -7.71
N ALA A 26 8.55 2.86 -8.33
CA ALA A 26 9.02 1.90 -9.34
C ALA A 26 9.52 2.57 -10.64
N VAL A 27 9.21 3.86 -10.85
CA VAL A 27 9.61 4.63 -12.04
C VAL A 27 11.01 5.27 -11.86
N ARG A 28 11.59 5.29 -10.66
CA ARG A 28 12.89 5.93 -10.39
C ARG A 28 14.03 4.93 -10.16
N GLY A 29 14.68 4.54 -11.26
CA GLY A 29 16.13 4.32 -11.26
C GLY A 29 16.62 2.86 -11.28
N ALA A 30 17.39 2.55 -12.32
CA ALA A 30 18.09 1.29 -12.60
C ALA A 30 19.23 0.93 -11.61
N GLY A 31 19.09 1.23 -10.31
CA GLY A 31 20.19 1.10 -9.33
C GLY A 31 19.79 0.71 -7.91
N GLN A 32 18.51 0.48 -7.59
CA GLN A 32 18.14 0.03 -6.25
C GLN A 32 18.44 -1.46 -6.05
N LYS A 33 18.98 -1.83 -4.89
CA LYS A 33 19.10 -3.23 -4.44
C LYS A 33 17.76 -3.94 -4.66
N LYS A 34 17.76 -5.20 -5.10
CA LYS A 34 16.55 -6.02 -5.35
C LYS A 34 15.75 -6.27 -4.06
N SER A 35 15.18 -5.25 -3.44
CA SER A 35 14.14 -5.42 -2.43
C SER A 35 12.85 -5.76 -3.17
N THR A 36 12.12 -6.74 -2.64
CA THR A 36 10.83 -7.11 -3.24
C THR A 36 9.82 -6.00 -2.99
N PHE A 37 8.78 -5.93 -3.84
CA PHE A 37 7.65 -5.01 -3.62
C PHE A 37 7.08 -5.13 -2.19
N SER A 38 6.94 -6.37 -1.69
CA SER A 38 6.46 -6.64 -0.33
C SER A 38 7.32 -5.98 0.74
N SER A 39 8.64 -6.07 0.58
CA SER A 39 9.58 -5.54 1.57
C SER A 39 9.60 -4.02 1.56
N ARG A 40 9.53 -3.39 0.38
CA ARG A 40 9.41 -1.93 0.27
C ARG A 40 8.11 -1.42 0.88
N LEU A 41 7.00 -2.09 0.58
CA LEU A 41 5.68 -1.74 1.13
C LEU A 41 5.69 -1.84 2.65
N TYR A 42 6.25 -2.92 3.19
CA TYR A 42 6.33 -3.15 4.62
C TYR A 42 7.24 -2.13 5.32
N SER A 43 8.41 -1.85 4.76
CA SER A 43 9.34 -0.84 5.30
C SER A 43 8.68 0.53 5.37
N HIS A 44 8.09 1.00 4.27
CA HIS A 44 7.42 2.30 4.24
C HIS A 44 6.25 2.34 5.23
N TRP A 45 5.48 1.27 5.36
CA TRP A 45 4.38 1.21 6.31
C TRP A 45 4.86 1.31 7.77
N LEU A 46 5.95 0.60 8.12
CA LEU A 46 6.56 0.66 9.45
C LEU A 46 7.15 2.03 9.79
N GLU A 47 7.80 2.68 8.82
CA GLU A 47 8.42 4.01 8.98
C GLU A 47 7.39 5.10 9.32
N ASN A 48 6.13 4.88 8.94
CA ASN A 48 5.03 5.79 9.20
C ASN A 48 4.16 5.37 10.41
N GLU A 49 4.61 4.40 11.20
CA GLU A 49 4.00 4.12 12.50
C GLU A 49 4.50 5.08 13.58
N THR A 50 3.58 5.59 14.40
CA THR A 50 3.93 6.34 15.59
C THR A 50 4.46 5.38 16.68
N PRO A 51 5.36 5.84 17.57
CA PRO A 51 5.83 5.02 18.70
C PRO A 51 4.69 4.49 19.58
N GLU A 52 3.58 5.22 19.68
CA GLU A 52 2.40 4.90 20.48
C GLU A 52 1.48 3.87 19.79
N ASP A 53 1.52 3.76 18.46
CA ASP A 53 0.70 2.85 17.66
C ASP A 53 1.51 1.74 16.98
N LYS A 54 2.67 1.36 17.56
CA LYS A 54 3.48 0.28 17.02
C LYS A 54 2.67 -1.01 16.87
N ASP A 55 2.61 -1.51 15.64
CA ASP A 55 1.84 -2.69 15.32
C ASP A 55 2.76 -3.91 15.18
N PRO A 56 2.51 -5.01 15.92
CA PRO A 56 3.37 -6.19 15.87
C PRO A 56 3.19 -7.04 14.61
N ARG A 57 2.39 -6.59 13.63
CA ARG A 57 2.14 -7.35 12.39
C ARG A 57 3.41 -7.52 11.55
N THR A 58 3.59 -8.74 11.07
CA THR A 58 4.68 -9.11 10.17
C THR A 58 4.41 -8.66 8.73
N GLU A 59 5.45 -8.64 7.90
CA GLU A 59 5.33 -8.43 6.44
C GLU A 59 4.26 -9.34 5.83
N VAL A 60 4.19 -10.61 6.25
CA VAL A 60 3.19 -11.57 5.76
C VAL A 60 1.76 -11.12 6.10
N ALA A 61 1.52 -10.61 7.31
CA ALA A 61 0.21 -10.11 7.71
C ALA A 61 -0.20 -8.86 6.92
N ILE A 62 0.76 -7.95 6.68
CA ILE A 62 0.60 -6.73 5.89
C ILE A 62 0.27 -7.07 4.44
N MET A 63 1.03 -7.96 3.84
CA MET A 63 0.78 -8.44 2.48
C MET A 63 -0.54 -9.21 2.37
N GLY A 64 -0.91 -9.97 3.40
CA GLY A 64 -2.22 -10.62 3.48
C GLY A 64 -3.38 -9.61 3.50
N ARG A 65 -3.22 -8.48 4.17
CA ARG A 65 -4.20 -7.37 4.14
C ARG A 65 -4.20 -6.66 2.79
N TRP A 66 -3.02 -6.37 2.23
CA TRP A 66 -2.89 -5.75 0.91
C TRP A 66 -3.63 -6.54 -0.17
N LYS A 67 -3.44 -7.85 -0.23
CA LYS A 67 -4.14 -8.73 -1.19
C LYS A 67 -5.66 -8.62 -1.12
N LYS A 68 -6.23 -8.32 0.06
CA LYS A 68 -7.67 -8.11 0.23
C LYS A 68 -8.13 -6.74 -0.24
N LEU A 69 -7.28 -5.72 -0.17
CA LEU A 69 -7.56 -4.35 -0.62
C LEU A 69 -7.33 -4.17 -2.12
N GLN A 70 -6.38 -4.91 -2.68
CA GLN A 70 -5.93 -4.79 -4.07
C GLN A 70 -7.06 -4.76 -5.12
N PRO A 71 -8.13 -5.59 -5.03
CA PRO A 71 -9.21 -5.54 -6.02
C PRO A 71 -9.94 -4.18 -6.03
N GLU A 72 -10.23 -3.63 -4.85
CA GLU A 72 -10.92 -2.34 -4.71
C GLU A 72 -10.03 -1.19 -5.17
N VAL A 73 -8.74 -1.22 -4.81
CA VAL A 73 -7.75 -0.23 -5.27
C VAL A 73 -7.62 -0.28 -6.80
N THR A 74 -7.54 -1.48 -7.38
CA THR A 74 -7.46 -1.66 -8.85
C THR A 74 -8.68 -1.09 -9.56
N LYS A 75 -9.88 -1.35 -9.01
CA LYS A 75 -11.14 -0.81 -9.53
C LYS A 75 -11.14 0.72 -9.48
N PHE A 76 -10.70 1.30 -8.37
CA PHE A 76 -10.56 2.75 -8.23
C PHE A 76 -9.61 3.32 -9.29
N CYS A 77 -8.42 2.76 -9.46
CA CYS A 77 -7.45 3.19 -10.48
C CYS A 77 -8.04 3.15 -11.90
N GLY A 78 -8.80 2.10 -12.23
CA GLY A 78 -9.47 1.98 -13.53
C GLY A 78 -10.53 3.07 -13.77
N VAL A 79 -11.32 3.40 -12.75
CA VAL A 79 -12.29 4.51 -12.82
C VAL A 79 -11.56 5.85 -12.94
N TYR A 80 -10.54 6.07 -12.11
CA TYR A 80 -9.74 7.29 -12.11
C TYR A 80 -9.13 7.55 -13.50
N ALA A 81 -8.46 6.55 -14.08
CA ALA A 81 -7.87 6.66 -15.42
C ALA A 81 -8.90 6.99 -16.50
N LYS A 82 -10.12 6.43 -16.42
CA LYS A 82 -11.20 6.71 -17.37
C LYS A 82 -11.71 8.15 -17.27
N VAL A 83 -11.76 8.70 -16.06
CA VAL A 83 -12.18 10.10 -15.83
C VAL A 83 -11.10 11.04 -16.33
N THR A 84 -9.84 10.86 -15.92
CA THR A 84 -8.73 11.75 -16.30
C THR A 84 -8.44 11.74 -17.80
N SER A 85 -8.61 10.60 -18.47
CA SER A 85 -8.46 10.51 -19.94
C SER A 85 -9.50 11.32 -20.70
N ARG A 86 -10.71 11.54 -20.15
CA ARG A 86 -11.78 12.32 -20.82
C ARG A 86 -11.53 13.83 -20.72
N GLU A 87 -11.00 14.28 -19.59
CA GLU A 87 -10.63 15.68 -19.37
C GLU A 87 -9.44 16.10 -20.25
N SER A 88 -8.59 15.15 -20.66
CA SER A 88 -7.39 15.41 -21.47
C SER A 88 -7.64 15.38 -22.98
N SER A 89 -8.85 15.03 -23.43
CA SER A 89 -9.21 14.87 -24.85
C SER A 89 -10.05 16.02 -25.42
N GLY A 90 -10.05 17.18 -24.76
CA GLY A 90 -10.72 18.41 -25.20
C GLY A 90 -9.76 19.40 -25.85
#